data_AF-S7SPP4-F1
#
_entry.id   AF-S7SPP4-F1
#
_cell.length_a   1.000
_cell.length_b   1.000
_cell.length_c   1.000
_cell.angle_alpha   90.00
_cell.angle_beta   90.00
_cell.angle_gamma   90.00
#
_symmetry.space_group_name_H-M   'P 1'
#
loop_
_entity.id
_entity.type
_entity.pdbx_description
1 polymer ?
#
loop_
_entity_poly.entity_id
_entity_poly.type
_entity_poly.pdbx_seq_one_letter_code
_entity_poly.pdbx_strand_id
1 'polypeptide(L)'
;MDTLSFLFDGFQTALQPHNLLFAFIGVLIGTAVGVLPGIGPMSGVALLIPVTASMTSGLSPEQAAASSIILLAGVYYGAMYGGSTTSILLNTPGESSSVVTTLDGYQMARQGRAGAALAIAAIGSFVAGIVSLIGLVLLAEPLSNVALKFGPAEYFSLMLLGLAAVSGLAGKSMTKAWIMTVFGLLLSTIGLDNVSGVARFTYNISYLYGGLEFLTVAVGLFALGEVFRAILHRETNEGEIAKIGRILPTKSDLKESAGPIARGSLLGFFIGVLPGAGATLASFFSYILEKKISKHPEKFGQGTIAGVAAPESANNGASGGAMIPLLTLGIPGSGTTAILMGALIMYNVQPGPLLFDEHPAVAWGLIASMFIGNVMLLILNMPLVKLFAKIIQTPTKYLLPLIIAISVFGVYAVQVTTFDVFLLLAFGLLGYWLAEHDYPLAPLVLGLVLGR
;
A
#
# COMPACT_ATOMS: atom_id res chain seq x y z
N MET A 1 -19.94 -17.12 -16.68
CA MET A 1 -20.84 -16.03 -16.25
C MET A 1 -20.18 -14.73 -16.68
N ASP A 2 -20.95 -13.71 -17.06
CA ASP A 2 -20.36 -12.44 -17.51
C ASP A 2 -19.64 -11.74 -16.34
N THR A 3 -18.48 -11.13 -16.59
CA THR A 3 -17.69 -10.34 -15.62
C THR A 3 -18.55 -9.34 -14.81
N LEU A 4 -19.59 -8.76 -15.43
CA LEU A 4 -20.52 -7.86 -14.74
C LEU A 4 -21.39 -8.54 -13.68
N SER A 5 -21.74 -9.82 -13.88
CA SER A 5 -22.48 -10.62 -12.89
C SER A 5 -21.60 -10.86 -11.67
N PHE A 6 -20.34 -11.23 -11.88
CA PHE A 6 -19.40 -11.43 -10.78
C PHE A 6 -19.13 -10.14 -10.01
N LEU A 7 -19.04 -9.00 -10.70
CA LEU A 7 -18.92 -7.70 -10.03
C LEU A 7 -20.17 -7.38 -9.20
N PHE A 8 -21.37 -7.70 -9.70
CA PHE A 8 -22.60 -7.53 -8.94
C PHE A 8 -22.62 -8.37 -7.66
N ASP A 9 -22.19 -9.63 -7.75
CA ASP A 9 -22.03 -10.51 -6.58
C ASP A 9 -20.96 -9.97 -5.61
N GLY A 10 -19.88 -9.40 -6.14
CA GLY A 10 -18.88 -8.66 -5.36
C GLY A 10 -19.47 -7.50 -4.58
N PHE A 11 -20.36 -6.71 -5.20
CA PHE A 11 -21.07 -5.62 -4.52
C PHE A 11 -22.02 -6.14 -3.44
N GLN A 12 -22.66 -7.31 -3.62
CA GLN A 12 -23.47 -7.92 -2.56
C GLN A 12 -22.63 -8.24 -1.34
N THR A 13 -21.41 -8.78 -1.54
CA THR A 13 -20.46 -9.04 -0.45
C THR A 13 -19.97 -7.75 0.18
N ALA A 14 -19.53 -6.77 -0.62
CA ALA A 14 -18.95 -5.53 -0.12
C ALA A 14 -19.96 -4.64 0.62
N LEU A 15 -21.24 -4.68 0.24
CA LEU A 15 -22.32 -3.92 0.88
C LEU A 15 -22.84 -4.59 2.17
N GLN A 16 -22.34 -5.76 2.54
CA GLN A 16 -22.68 -6.36 3.83
C GLN A 16 -22.28 -5.40 4.97
N PRO A 17 -23.11 -5.21 6.00
CA PRO A 17 -22.87 -4.19 7.03
C PRO A 17 -21.50 -4.30 7.71
N HIS A 18 -21.01 -5.53 7.94
CA HIS A 18 -19.68 -5.74 8.52
C HIS A 18 -18.57 -5.34 7.53
N ASN A 19 -18.66 -5.70 6.25
CA ASN A 19 -17.68 -5.34 5.22
C ASN A 19 -17.64 -3.83 4.97
N LEU A 20 -18.79 -3.14 5.01
CA LEU A 20 -18.84 -1.68 4.98
C LEU A 20 -18.15 -1.05 6.18
N LEU A 21 -18.33 -1.62 7.38
CA LEU A 21 -17.65 -1.17 8.59
C LEU A 21 -16.14 -1.40 8.50
N PHE A 22 -15.70 -2.57 8.04
CA PHE A 22 -14.29 -2.88 7.82
C PHE A 22 -13.65 -1.97 6.77
N ALA A 23 -14.33 -1.73 5.65
CA ALA A 23 -13.89 -0.78 4.63
C ALA A 23 -13.77 0.63 5.22
N PHE A 24 -14.78 1.10 5.97
CA PHE A 24 -14.77 2.40 6.63
C PHE A 24 -13.61 2.56 7.64
N ILE A 25 -13.42 1.56 8.51
CA ILE A 25 -12.32 1.54 9.49
C ILE A 25 -10.98 1.53 8.76
N GLY A 26 -10.85 0.68 7.73
CA GLY A 26 -9.64 0.58 6.92
C GLY A 26 -9.26 1.90 6.27
N VAL A 27 -10.20 2.58 5.58
CA VAL A 27 -9.92 3.87 4.94
C VAL A 27 -9.64 4.98 5.96
N LEU A 28 -10.32 4.96 7.11
CA LEU A 28 -10.11 5.95 8.18
C LEU A 28 -8.72 5.79 8.81
N ILE A 29 -8.37 4.57 9.23
CA ILE A 29 -7.04 4.29 9.81
C ILE A 29 -5.96 4.47 8.75
N GLY A 30 -6.17 4.00 7.52
CA GLY A 30 -5.26 4.21 6.41
C GLY A 30 -4.95 5.68 6.19
N THR A 31 -5.99 6.53 6.13
CA THR A 31 -5.80 7.97 5.98
C THR A 31 -5.04 8.55 7.17
N ALA A 32 -5.36 8.14 8.40
CA ALA A 32 -4.63 8.57 9.58
C ALA A 32 -3.15 8.15 9.53
N VAL A 33 -2.85 6.93 9.09
CA VAL A 33 -1.47 6.44 8.90
C VAL A 33 -0.74 7.24 7.83
N GLY A 34 -1.33 7.46 6.66
CA GLY A 34 -0.68 8.23 5.60
C GLY A 34 -0.41 9.70 5.97
N VAL A 35 -1.20 10.24 6.90
CA VAL A 35 -1.02 11.58 7.47
C VAL A 35 0.10 11.62 8.52
N LEU A 36 0.62 10.49 8.99
CA LEU A 36 1.71 10.47 9.96
C LEU A 36 3.06 10.47 9.22
N PRO A 37 3.91 11.50 9.39
CA PRO A 37 5.22 11.53 8.76
C PRO A 37 6.06 10.31 9.15
N GLY A 38 6.69 9.67 8.18
CA GLY A 38 7.56 8.52 8.40
C GLY A 38 6.83 7.18 8.59
N ILE A 39 5.49 7.15 8.65
CA ILE A 39 4.73 5.89 8.68
C ILE A 39 4.08 5.66 7.33
N GLY A 40 4.74 4.85 6.50
CA GLY A 40 4.25 4.51 5.18
C GLY A 40 3.09 3.49 5.20
N PRO A 41 2.46 3.25 4.03
CA PRO A 41 1.39 2.26 3.84
C PRO A 41 1.85 0.84 4.16
N MET A 42 3.14 0.51 3.94
CA MET A 42 3.70 -0.80 4.26
C MET A 42 3.59 -1.07 5.76
N SER A 43 4.05 -0.10 6.57
CA SER A 43 3.94 -0.13 8.03
C SER A 43 2.49 -0.13 8.49
N GLY A 44 1.63 0.68 7.84
CA GLY A 44 0.20 0.73 8.14
C GLY A 44 -0.52 -0.60 7.94
N VAL A 45 -0.35 -1.20 6.77
CA VAL A 45 -0.93 -2.50 6.44
C VAL A 45 -0.37 -3.56 7.39
N ALA A 46 0.96 -3.65 7.55
CA ALA A 46 1.59 -4.63 8.43
C ALA A 46 1.07 -4.54 9.87
N LEU A 47 1.01 -3.32 10.44
CA LEU A 47 0.54 -3.07 11.80
C LEU A 47 -0.91 -3.52 12.01
N LEU A 48 -1.76 -3.38 10.99
CA LEU A 48 -3.17 -3.78 11.10
C LEU A 48 -3.42 -5.25 10.81
N ILE A 49 -2.47 -6.03 10.25
CA ILE A 49 -2.66 -7.48 10.06
C ILE A 49 -3.12 -8.17 11.37
N PRO A 50 -2.39 -8.07 12.50
CA PRO A 50 -2.81 -8.76 13.71
C PRO A 50 -4.10 -8.22 14.33
N VAL A 51 -4.34 -6.91 14.23
CA VAL A 51 -5.59 -6.28 14.70
C VAL A 51 -6.77 -6.85 13.92
N THR A 52 -6.62 -6.94 12.60
CA THR A 52 -7.65 -7.43 11.68
C THR A 52 -7.93 -8.91 11.92
N ALA A 53 -6.88 -9.73 12.04
CA ALA A 53 -7.01 -11.15 12.38
C ALA A 53 -7.78 -11.37 13.69
N SER A 54 -7.54 -10.52 14.69
CA SER A 54 -8.26 -10.56 15.96
C SER A 54 -9.74 -10.17 15.79
N MET A 55 -10.03 -9.12 15.00
CA MET A 55 -11.38 -8.63 14.75
C MET A 55 -12.24 -9.58 13.91
N THR A 56 -11.63 -10.35 13.01
CA THR A 56 -12.34 -11.28 12.12
C THR A 56 -12.42 -12.71 12.65
N SER A 57 -11.86 -12.99 13.82
CA SER A 57 -11.77 -14.35 14.39
C SER A 57 -13.14 -15.02 14.63
N GLY A 58 -14.22 -14.25 14.74
CA GLY A 58 -15.59 -14.76 14.91
C GLY A 58 -16.37 -15.04 13.62
N LEU A 59 -15.76 -14.82 12.45
CA LEU A 59 -16.39 -15.03 11.13
C LEU A 59 -16.00 -16.39 10.53
N SER A 60 -16.73 -16.84 9.50
CA SER A 60 -16.28 -18.01 8.73
C SER A 60 -14.95 -17.72 8.04
N PRO A 61 -14.10 -18.73 7.73
CA PRO A 61 -12.77 -18.49 7.16
C PRO A 61 -12.78 -17.62 5.89
N GLU A 62 -13.73 -17.86 4.99
CA GLU A 62 -13.86 -17.10 3.75
C GLU A 62 -14.34 -15.65 4.00
N GLN A 63 -15.28 -15.45 4.93
CA GLN A 63 -15.73 -14.11 5.33
C GLN A 63 -14.65 -13.34 6.08
N ALA A 64 -13.88 -14.02 6.91
CA ALA A 64 -12.73 -13.45 7.62
C ALA A 64 -11.68 -12.99 6.61
N ALA A 65 -11.35 -13.81 5.60
CA ALA A 65 -10.43 -13.43 4.53
C ALA A 65 -10.94 -12.20 3.76
N ALA A 66 -12.19 -12.23 3.29
CA ALA A 66 -12.79 -11.10 2.57
C ALA A 66 -12.77 -9.82 3.42
N SER A 67 -13.30 -9.86 4.64
CA SER A 67 -13.36 -8.71 5.57
C SER A 67 -11.97 -8.14 5.86
N SER A 68 -10.99 -9.03 6.07
CA SER A 68 -9.64 -8.64 6.44
C SER A 68 -8.93 -7.94 5.30
N ILE A 69 -8.99 -8.52 4.10
CA ILE A 69 -8.36 -7.94 2.92
C ILE A 69 -9.07 -6.65 2.50
N ILE A 70 -10.39 -6.55 2.68
CA ILE A 70 -11.13 -5.30 2.49
C ILE A 70 -10.60 -4.20 3.42
N LEU A 71 -10.41 -4.49 4.72
CA LEU A 71 -9.85 -3.52 5.67
C LEU A 71 -8.41 -3.14 5.30
N LEU A 72 -7.55 -4.12 5.04
CA LEU A 72 -6.13 -3.90 4.72
C LEU A 72 -5.96 -3.14 3.39
N ALA A 73 -6.79 -3.42 2.39
CA ALA A 73 -6.85 -2.64 1.17
C ALA A 73 -7.32 -1.19 1.46
N GLY A 74 -8.33 -1.03 2.31
CA GLY A 74 -8.75 0.28 2.81
C GLY A 74 -7.60 1.06 3.46
N VAL A 75 -6.75 0.39 4.24
CA VAL A 75 -5.54 0.99 4.83
C VAL A 75 -4.57 1.45 3.74
N TYR A 76 -4.32 0.59 2.75
CA TYR A 76 -3.42 0.91 1.65
C TYR A 76 -3.89 2.16 0.87
N TYR A 77 -5.13 2.17 0.39
CA TYR A 77 -5.66 3.33 -0.35
C TYR A 77 -5.79 4.57 0.54
N GLY A 78 -6.22 4.40 1.79
CA GLY A 78 -6.28 5.51 2.73
C GLY A 78 -4.92 6.14 2.95
N ALA A 79 -3.86 5.34 3.09
CA ALA A 79 -2.51 5.85 3.26
C ALA A 79 -2.02 6.61 2.02
N MET A 80 -2.33 6.12 0.81
CA MET A 80 -2.03 6.84 -0.44
C MET A 80 -2.69 8.23 -0.49
N TYR A 81 -3.93 8.35 -0.03
CA TYR A 81 -4.63 9.63 0.03
C TYR A 81 -4.06 10.53 1.14
N GLY A 82 -3.82 9.95 2.32
CA GLY A 82 -3.32 10.65 3.49
C GLY A 82 -1.93 11.28 3.27
N GLY A 83 -1.05 10.61 2.53
CA GLY A 83 0.30 11.09 2.22
C GLY A 83 0.34 12.43 1.49
N SER A 84 -0.69 12.74 0.70
CA SER A 84 -0.82 14.05 0.05
C SER A 84 -1.04 15.18 1.07
N THR A 85 -1.70 14.89 2.19
CA THR A 85 -2.05 15.91 3.20
C THR A 85 -0.82 16.44 3.92
N THR A 86 0.06 15.54 4.37
CA THR A 86 1.35 15.92 4.97
C THR A 86 2.27 16.60 3.96
N SER A 87 2.32 16.08 2.73
CA SER A 87 3.12 16.66 1.66
C SER A 87 2.72 18.11 1.35
N ILE A 88 1.42 18.39 1.27
CA ILE A 88 0.88 19.72 0.95
C ILE A 88 0.99 20.68 2.14
N LEU A 89 0.73 20.23 3.37
CA LEU A 89 0.64 21.14 4.53
C LEU A 89 1.99 21.40 5.21
N LEU A 90 2.92 20.46 5.13
CA LEU A 90 4.15 20.46 5.93
C LEU A 90 5.44 20.27 5.14
N ASN A 91 5.35 19.99 3.83
CA ASN A 91 6.52 19.66 3.00
C ASN A 91 7.30 18.42 3.48
N THR A 92 6.68 17.60 4.33
CA THR A 92 7.24 16.34 4.82
C THR A 92 6.40 15.20 4.25
N PRO A 93 6.85 14.53 3.19
CA PRO A 93 6.03 13.51 2.55
C PRO A 93 5.85 12.30 3.47
N GLY A 94 4.61 11.83 3.61
CA GLY A 94 4.32 10.57 4.32
C GLY A 94 4.87 9.35 3.59
N GLU A 95 5.06 9.44 2.28
CA GLU A 95 5.64 8.40 1.45
C GLU A 95 6.41 8.94 0.24
N SER A 96 7.34 8.13 -0.27
CA SER A 96 8.17 8.44 -1.44
C SER A 96 7.37 8.86 -2.69
N SER A 97 6.16 8.34 -2.90
CA SER A 97 5.33 8.68 -4.06
C SER A 97 4.69 10.06 -3.98
N SER A 98 4.50 10.61 -2.76
CA SER A 98 3.97 11.96 -2.53
C SER A 98 5.06 13.03 -2.43
N VAL A 99 6.36 12.66 -2.50
CA VAL A 99 7.48 13.62 -2.54
C VAL A 99 7.28 14.62 -3.68
N VAL A 100 6.83 14.16 -4.85
CA VAL A 100 6.60 15.02 -6.02
C VAL A 100 5.52 16.06 -5.75
N THR A 101 4.50 15.70 -4.98
CA THR A 101 3.40 16.60 -4.59
C THR A 101 3.87 17.73 -3.69
N THR A 102 4.94 17.55 -2.92
CA THR A 102 5.52 18.63 -2.10
C THR A 102 5.99 19.81 -2.94
N LEU A 103 6.48 19.56 -4.17
CA LEU A 103 7.08 20.58 -5.03
C LEU A 103 6.12 21.73 -5.35
N ASP A 104 4.87 21.41 -5.68
CA ASP A 104 3.84 22.40 -6.02
C ASP A 104 2.77 22.51 -4.94
N GLY A 105 2.40 21.40 -4.29
CA GLY A 105 1.37 21.38 -3.25
C GLY A 105 1.71 22.25 -2.05
N TYR A 106 2.96 22.17 -1.56
CA TYR A 106 3.40 23.01 -0.45
C TYR A 106 3.45 24.50 -0.85
N GLN A 107 3.87 24.82 -2.07
CA GLN A 107 3.88 26.21 -2.56
C GLN A 107 2.46 26.77 -2.68
N MET A 108 1.49 25.98 -3.16
CA MET A 108 0.07 26.35 -3.14
C MET A 108 -0.42 26.60 -1.71
N ALA A 109 -0.01 25.77 -0.75
CA ALA A 109 -0.37 25.94 0.64
C ALA A 109 0.18 27.24 1.24
N ARG A 110 1.44 27.58 0.96
CA ARG A 110 2.07 28.85 1.37
C ARG A 110 1.40 30.08 0.76
N GLN A 111 0.78 29.94 -0.41
CA GLN A 111 -0.02 30.98 -1.08
C GLN A 111 -1.46 31.07 -0.54
N GLY A 112 -1.80 30.37 0.54
CA GLY A 112 -3.15 30.35 1.12
C GLY A 112 -4.15 29.48 0.35
N ARG A 113 -3.68 28.69 -0.63
CA ARG A 113 -4.48 27.79 -1.47
C ARG A 113 -4.40 26.32 -1.05
N ALA A 114 -4.03 26.05 0.20
CA ALA A 114 -3.89 24.69 0.76
C ALA A 114 -5.15 23.84 0.55
N GLY A 115 -6.34 24.42 0.81
CA GLY A 115 -7.60 23.72 0.65
C GLY A 115 -7.89 23.29 -0.80
N ALA A 116 -7.59 24.15 -1.77
CA ALA A 116 -7.72 23.80 -3.18
C ALA A 116 -6.74 22.70 -3.60
N ALA A 117 -5.48 22.76 -3.15
CA ALA A 117 -4.49 21.71 -3.42
C ALA A 117 -4.95 20.34 -2.88
N LEU A 118 -5.42 20.29 -1.63
CA LEU A 118 -5.92 19.07 -0.99
C LEU A 118 -7.17 18.53 -1.69
N ALA A 119 -8.09 19.41 -2.08
CA ALA A 119 -9.29 18.98 -2.77
C ALA A 119 -8.99 18.43 -4.17
N ILE A 120 -8.09 19.08 -4.92
CA ILE A 120 -7.66 18.59 -6.23
C ILE A 120 -6.89 17.28 -6.10
N ALA A 121 -6.05 17.12 -5.08
CA ALA A 121 -5.39 15.85 -4.78
C ALA A 121 -6.44 14.75 -4.55
N ALA A 122 -7.40 14.97 -3.63
CA ALA A 122 -8.44 13.97 -3.32
C ALA A 122 -9.32 13.62 -4.54
N ILE A 123 -9.72 14.61 -5.34
CA ILE A 123 -10.49 14.38 -6.57
C ILE A 123 -9.65 13.62 -7.60
N GLY A 124 -8.39 14.00 -7.77
CA GLY A 124 -7.45 13.35 -8.68
C GLY A 124 -7.21 11.88 -8.31
N SER A 125 -7.03 11.61 -7.01
CA SER A 125 -6.90 10.27 -6.45
C SER A 125 -8.16 9.44 -6.66
N PHE A 126 -9.35 10.04 -6.45
CA PHE A 126 -10.63 9.37 -6.68
C PHE A 126 -10.81 8.97 -8.15
N VAL A 127 -10.62 9.92 -9.07
CA VAL A 127 -10.76 9.63 -10.50
C VAL A 127 -9.75 8.56 -10.94
N ALA A 128 -8.51 8.64 -10.48
CA ALA A 128 -7.48 7.64 -10.79
C ALA A 128 -7.79 6.27 -10.22
N GLY A 129 -8.31 6.22 -8.99
CA GLY A 129 -8.79 4.99 -8.36
C GLY A 129 -9.89 4.35 -9.21
N ILE A 130 -10.93 5.09 -9.58
CA ILE A 130 -12.02 4.59 -10.41
C ILE A 130 -11.53 4.11 -11.78
N VAL A 131 -10.66 4.88 -12.46
CA VAL A 131 -10.07 4.46 -13.76
C VAL A 131 -9.30 3.15 -13.62
N SER A 132 -8.52 3.00 -12.54
CA SER A 132 -7.74 1.79 -12.32
C SER A 132 -8.61 0.58 -11.96
N LEU A 133 -9.69 0.79 -11.22
CA LEU A 133 -10.67 -0.25 -10.90
C LEU A 133 -11.44 -0.71 -12.14
N ILE A 134 -11.82 0.21 -13.02
CA ILE A 134 -12.40 -0.15 -14.32
C ILE A 134 -11.40 -0.99 -15.12
N GLY A 135 -10.14 -0.55 -15.18
CA GLY A 135 -9.07 -1.33 -15.82
C GLY A 135 -8.89 -2.71 -15.20
N LEU A 136 -8.96 -2.81 -13.87
CA LEU A 136 -8.88 -4.09 -13.14
C LEU A 136 -10.04 -5.02 -13.50
N VAL A 137 -11.29 -4.53 -13.48
CA VAL A 137 -12.46 -5.33 -13.88
C VAL A 137 -12.35 -5.82 -15.32
N LEU A 138 -11.87 -4.96 -16.23
CA LEU A 138 -11.73 -5.31 -17.65
C LEU A 138 -10.56 -6.27 -17.93
N LEU A 139 -9.47 -6.20 -17.16
CA LEU A 139 -8.27 -7.01 -17.37
C LEU A 139 -8.19 -8.26 -16.50
N ALA A 140 -8.98 -8.36 -15.43
CA ALA A 140 -8.94 -9.48 -14.49
C ALA A 140 -9.13 -10.82 -15.21
N GLU A 141 -10.27 -11.02 -15.88
CA GLU A 141 -10.58 -12.26 -16.57
C GLU A 141 -9.62 -12.56 -17.75
N PRO A 142 -9.30 -11.61 -18.66
CA PRO A 142 -8.33 -11.87 -19.73
C PRO A 142 -6.94 -12.29 -19.23
N LEU A 143 -6.40 -11.63 -18.20
CA LEU A 143 -5.07 -11.94 -17.67
C LEU A 143 -5.06 -13.28 -16.94
N SER A 144 -6.08 -13.57 -16.12
CA SER A 144 -6.23 -14.87 -15.46
C SER A 144 -6.31 -16.00 -16.50
N ASN A 145 -7.09 -15.84 -17.57
CA ASN A 145 -7.20 -16.84 -18.63
C ASN A 145 -5.89 -17.08 -19.41
N VAL A 146 -5.04 -16.07 -19.54
CA VAL A 146 -3.70 -16.23 -20.12
C VAL A 146 -2.80 -17.01 -19.16
N ALA A 147 -2.83 -16.66 -17.89
CA ALA A 147 -1.97 -17.26 -16.88
C ALA A 147 -2.40 -18.70 -16.52
N LEU A 148 -3.67 -19.08 -16.68
CA LEU A 148 -4.11 -20.48 -16.60
C LEU A 148 -3.47 -21.39 -17.66
N LYS A 149 -2.93 -20.83 -18.76
CA LYS A 149 -2.22 -21.60 -19.79
C LYS A 149 -0.73 -21.79 -19.48
N PHE A 150 -0.22 -21.16 -18.43
CA PHE A 150 1.19 -21.25 -18.07
C PHE A 150 1.49 -22.59 -17.41
N GLY A 151 2.56 -23.24 -17.86
CA GLY A 151 3.11 -24.41 -17.19
C GLY A 151 4.04 -24.00 -16.05
N PRO A 152 4.63 -24.98 -15.34
CA PRO A 152 5.55 -24.72 -14.25
C PRO A 152 6.76 -23.84 -14.65
N ALA A 153 7.27 -23.99 -15.87
CA ALA A 153 8.41 -23.21 -16.36
C ALA A 153 8.05 -21.73 -16.59
N GLU A 154 6.88 -21.47 -17.16
CA GLU A 154 6.36 -20.12 -17.38
C GLU A 154 6.05 -19.44 -16.04
N TYR A 155 5.41 -20.14 -15.10
CA TYR A 155 5.18 -19.63 -13.75
C TYR A 155 6.48 -19.31 -13.01
N PHE A 156 7.46 -20.21 -13.05
CA PHE A 156 8.77 -19.95 -12.45
C PHE A 156 9.45 -18.72 -13.06
N SER A 157 9.43 -18.61 -14.40
CA SER A 157 10.01 -17.47 -15.11
C SER A 157 9.28 -16.16 -14.78
N LEU A 158 7.95 -16.23 -14.60
CA LEU A 158 7.11 -15.11 -14.23
C LEU A 158 7.39 -14.64 -12.79
N MET A 159 7.54 -15.57 -11.84
CA MET A 159 7.95 -15.25 -10.46
C MET A 159 9.35 -14.64 -10.43
N LEU A 160 10.30 -15.18 -11.20
CA LEU A 160 11.65 -14.64 -11.33
C LEU A 160 11.64 -13.22 -11.93
N LEU A 161 10.79 -12.98 -12.93
CA LEU A 161 10.58 -11.65 -13.50
C LEU A 161 9.99 -10.69 -12.48
N GLY A 162 9.00 -11.11 -11.69
CA GLY A 162 8.41 -10.30 -10.62
C GLY A 162 9.44 -9.92 -9.54
N LEU A 163 10.22 -10.90 -9.07
CA LEU A 163 11.33 -10.68 -8.16
C LEU A 163 12.36 -9.72 -8.77
N ALA A 164 12.77 -9.93 -10.01
CA ALA A 164 13.74 -9.09 -10.71
C ALA A 164 13.24 -7.66 -10.89
N ALA A 165 11.98 -7.47 -11.25
CA ALA A 165 11.40 -6.16 -11.52
C ALA A 165 11.25 -5.35 -10.22
N VAL A 166 10.72 -5.96 -9.15
CA VAL A 166 10.59 -5.30 -7.84
C VAL A 166 11.96 -5.02 -7.24
N SER A 167 12.92 -5.94 -7.37
CA SER A 167 14.29 -5.72 -6.87
C SER A 167 15.03 -4.66 -7.68
N GLY A 168 14.92 -4.71 -9.00
CA GLY A 168 15.64 -3.81 -9.91
C GLY A 168 15.28 -2.34 -9.75
N LEU A 169 14.06 -2.07 -9.28
CA LEU A 169 13.50 -0.73 -9.11
C LEU A 169 13.34 -0.33 -7.64
N ALA A 170 13.72 -1.21 -6.70
CA ALA A 170 13.66 -0.92 -5.28
C ALA A 170 14.92 -0.22 -4.76
N GLY A 171 14.71 0.92 -4.10
CA GLY A 171 15.76 1.64 -3.39
C GLY A 171 16.77 2.35 -4.31
N LYS A 172 17.88 2.79 -3.72
CA LYS A 172 18.94 3.55 -4.43
C LYS A 172 19.97 2.65 -5.12
N SER A 173 20.12 1.41 -4.65
CA SER A 173 21.14 0.47 -5.11
C SER A 173 20.51 -0.86 -5.51
N MET A 174 20.58 -1.18 -6.80
CA MET A 174 20.11 -2.44 -7.36
C MET A 174 20.80 -3.65 -6.70
N THR A 175 22.10 -3.55 -6.39
CA THR A 175 22.85 -4.61 -5.71
C THR A 175 22.28 -4.92 -4.32
N LYS A 176 22.00 -3.87 -3.52
CA LYS A 176 21.39 -4.05 -2.20
C LYS A 176 20.02 -4.70 -2.33
N ALA A 177 19.21 -4.29 -3.29
CA ALA A 177 17.90 -4.89 -3.52
C ALA A 177 17.99 -6.39 -3.83
N TRP A 178 18.89 -6.81 -4.71
CA TRP A 178 19.11 -8.23 -4.99
C TRP A 178 19.61 -9.03 -3.78
N ILE A 179 20.49 -8.45 -2.95
CA ILE A 179 20.90 -9.06 -1.68
C ILE A 179 19.68 -9.29 -0.79
N MET A 180 18.78 -8.31 -0.68
CA MET A 180 17.57 -8.43 0.12
C MET A 180 16.62 -9.50 -0.42
N THR A 181 16.48 -9.63 -1.73
CA THR A 181 15.67 -10.67 -2.37
C THR A 181 16.20 -12.06 -2.09
N VAL A 182 17.50 -12.27 -2.29
CA VAL A 182 18.15 -13.56 -1.98
C VAL A 182 18.04 -13.85 -0.49
N PHE A 183 18.22 -12.85 0.36
CA PHE A 183 18.08 -13.02 1.80
C PHE A 183 16.65 -13.40 2.21
N GLY A 184 15.62 -12.78 1.61
CA GLY A 184 14.22 -13.15 1.80
C GLY A 184 13.93 -14.60 1.37
N LEU A 185 14.43 -15.01 0.21
CA LEU A 185 14.33 -16.39 -0.28
C LEU A 185 15.06 -17.38 0.64
N LEU A 186 16.21 -17.01 1.22
CA LEU A 186 16.88 -17.88 2.20
C LEU A 186 16.05 -18.04 3.47
N LEU A 187 15.44 -16.96 3.96
CA LEU A 187 14.56 -16.99 5.13
C LEU A 187 13.30 -17.83 4.89
N SER A 188 12.76 -17.85 3.66
CA SER A 188 11.60 -18.69 3.33
C SER A 188 11.90 -20.19 3.39
N THR A 189 13.17 -20.58 3.21
CA THR A 189 13.57 -21.99 3.29
C THR A 189 13.64 -22.56 4.70
N ILE A 190 13.51 -21.72 5.75
CA ILE A 190 13.50 -22.17 7.14
C ILE A 190 12.15 -22.82 7.43
N GLY A 191 12.16 -24.08 7.85
CA GLY A 191 10.95 -24.85 8.19
C GLY A 191 10.88 -26.21 7.52
N LEU A 192 9.69 -26.81 7.55
CA LEU A 192 9.39 -28.01 6.78
C LEU A 192 9.10 -27.64 5.32
N ASP A 193 9.79 -28.30 4.39
CA ASP A 193 9.49 -28.16 2.97
C ASP A 193 8.15 -28.83 2.65
N ASN A 194 7.19 -28.07 2.10
CA ASN A 194 5.82 -28.54 1.85
C ASN A 194 5.74 -29.72 0.87
N VAL A 195 6.74 -29.87 -0.02
CA VAL A 195 6.74 -30.90 -1.07
C VAL A 195 7.42 -32.18 -0.59
N SER A 196 8.59 -32.07 0.03
CA SER A 196 9.44 -33.20 0.44
C SER A 196 9.31 -33.58 1.91
N GLY A 197 8.72 -32.72 2.75
CA GLY A 197 8.62 -32.90 4.20
C GLY A 197 9.94 -32.78 4.96
N VAL A 198 11.03 -32.40 4.28
CA VAL A 198 12.36 -32.29 4.89
C VAL A 198 12.46 -31.01 5.71
N ALA A 199 12.91 -31.13 6.97
CA ALA A 199 13.20 -29.99 7.83
C ALA A 199 14.50 -29.30 7.38
N ARG A 200 14.42 -28.02 7.05
CA ARG A 200 15.55 -27.17 6.63
C ARG A 200 15.77 -26.06 7.65
N PHE A 201 17.02 -25.91 8.11
CA PHE A 201 17.43 -24.84 9.04
C PHE A 201 16.60 -24.74 10.33
N THR A 202 15.96 -25.83 10.77
CA THR A 202 15.16 -25.85 12.01
C THR A 202 16.02 -26.01 13.27
N TYR A 203 17.25 -26.50 13.12
CA TYR A 203 18.21 -26.74 14.22
C TYR A 203 17.61 -27.49 15.43
N ASN A 204 16.62 -28.34 15.17
CA ASN A 204 15.86 -29.08 16.18
C ASN A 204 15.10 -28.20 17.20
N ILE A 205 14.82 -26.94 16.85
CA ILE A 205 13.98 -26.02 17.62
C ILE A 205 12.54 -26.19 17.13
N SER A 206 11.63 -26.64 18.00
CA SER A 206 10.23 -26.94 17.64
C SER A 206 9.51 -25.77 16.96
N TYR A 207 9.76 -24.53 17.40
CA TYR A 207 9.16 -23.33 16.82
C TYR A 207 9.58 -23.06 15.36
N LEU A 208 10.77 -23.53 14.95
CA LEU A 208 11.26 -23.30 13.58
C LEU A 208 10.70 -24.32 12.57
N TYR A 209 10.01 -25.38 12.99
CA TYR A 209 9.43 -26.35 12.07
C TYR A 209 8.30 -25.75 11.21
N GLY A 210 7.54 -24.79 11.76
CA GLY A 210 6.55 -24.00 11.02
C GLY A 210 7.17 -22.91 10.13
N GLY A 211 8.48 -22.71 10.22
CA GLY A 211 9.19 -21.63 9.55
C GLY A 211 9.02 -20.27 10.23
N LEU A 212 9.42 -19.20 9.54
CA LEU A 212 9.32 -17.83 10.04
C LEU A 212 8.00 -17.20 9.65
N GLU A 213 7.09 -17.02 10.60
CA GLU A 213 5.76 -16.46 10.38
C GLU A 213 5.78 -15.10 9.68
N PHE A 214 5.11 -15.03 8.52
CA PHE A 214 5.10 -13.83 7.66
C PHE A 214 4.60 -12.59 8.42
N LEU A 215 3.52 -12.73 9.19
CA LEU A 215 2.96 -11.65 10.00
C LEU A 215 4.02 -11.09 10.95
N THR A 216 4.70 -11.96 11.70
CA THR A 216 5.73 -11.59 12.68
C THR A 216 6.88 -10.84 12.01
N VAL A 217 7.37 -11.35 10.88
CA VAL A 217 8.47 -10.73 10.12
C VAL A 217 8.05 -9.38 9.52
N ALA A 218 6.87 -9.28 8.90
CA ALA A 218 6.38 -8.05 8.28
C ALA A 218 6.16 -6.94 9.31
N VAL A 219 5.52 -7.25 10.45
CA VAL A 219 5.31 -6.30 11.55
C VAL A 219 6.65 -5.86 12.15
N GLY A 220 7.60 -6.79 12.33
CA GLY A 220 8.95 -6.46 12.80
C GLY A 220 9.65 -5.48 11.86
N LEU A 221 9.81 -5.87 10.60
CA LEU A 221 10.55 -5.09 9.61
C LEU A 221 9.94 -3.70 9.36
N PHE A 222 8.62 -3.61 9.15
CA PHE A 222 7.97 -2.37 8.71
C PHE A 222 7.35 -1.54 9.83
N ALA A 223 6.77 -2.15 10.86
CA ALA A 223 6.15 -1.38 11.95
C ALA A 223 7.18 -1.04 13.03
N LEU A 224 7.86 -2.03 13.61
CA LEU A 224 8.86 -1.76 14.65
C LEU A 224 10.13 -1.13 14.12
N GLY A 225 10.60 -1.55 12.93
CA GLY A 225 11.78 -0.97 12.29
C GLY A 225 11.67 0.56 12.11
N GLU A 226 10.54 1.03 11.58
CA GLU A 226 10.27 2.47 11.42
C GLU A 226 10.10 3.18 12.77
N VAL A 227 9.48 2.53 13.76
CA VAL A 227 9.39 3.12 15.11
C VAL A 227 10.77 3.31 15.74
N PHE A 228 11.64 2.31 15.68
CA PHE A 228 13.00 2.41 16.21
C PHE A 228 13.81 3.49 15.49
N ARG A 229 13.65 3.58 14.17
CA ARG A 229 14.24 4.65 13.36
C ARG A 229 13.77 6.03 13.81
N ALA A 230 12.47 6.22 14.01
CA ALA A 230 11.86 7.47 14.44
C ALA A 230 12.22 7.87 15.89
N ILE A 231 12.51 6.90 16.76
CA ILE A 231 13.00 7.19 18.13
C ILE A 231 14.43 7.74 18.09
N LEU A 232 15.29 7.13 17.26
CA LEU A 232 16.72 7.45 17.18
C LEU A 232 16.96 8.73 16.35
N HIS A 233 16.20 8.89 15.27
CA HIS A 233 16.14 10.12 14.49
C HIS A 233 15.02 10.97 15.06
N ARG A 234 15.32 11.75 16.12
CA ARG A 234 14.42 12.77 16.64
C ARG A 234 14.16 13.83 15.57
N GLU A 235 13.28 13.54 14.63
CA GLU A 235 12.71 14.54 13.75
C GLU A 235 11.70 15.33 14.57
N THR A 236 12.16 16.42 15.17
CA THR A 236 11.27 17.49 15.60
C THR A 236 10.64 18.07 14.34
N ASN A 237 9.44 17.60 13.99
CA ASN A 237 8.59 18.24 12.98
C ASN A 237 8.14 19.63 13.52
N GLU A 238 9.07 20.58 13.50
CA GLU A 238 8.88 22.00 13.85
C GLU A 238 8.38 22.83 12.66
N GLY A 239 7.90 22.19 11.59
CA GLY A 239 7.33 22.88 10.44
C GLY A 239 6.04 23.61 10.82
N GLU A 240 5.95 24.90 10.50
CA GLU A 240 4.68 25.62 10.59
C GLU A 240 3.67 25.01 9.61
N ILE A 241 2.56 24.48 10.15
CA ILE A 241 1.46 23.97 9.34
C ILE A 241 0.83 25.11 8.56
N ALA A 242 0.80 24.99 7.23
CA ALA A 242 0.18 25.98 6.37
C ALA A 242 -1.30 26.19 6.74
N LYS A 243 -1.73 27.46 6.84
CA LYS A 243 -3.12 27.80 7.20
C LYS A 243 -4.09 27.26 6.14
N ILE A 244 -5.07 26.49 6.58
CA ILE A 244 -6.11 25.96 5.70
C ILE A 244 -7.15 27.06 5.44
N GLY A 245 -7.08 27.63 4.23
CA GLY A 245 -8.07 28.59 3.72
C GLY A 245 -9.35 27.91 3.20
N ARG A 246 -9.89 28.41 2.09
CA ARG A 246 -11.06 27.82 1.43
C ARG A 246 -10.74 26.40 0.93
N ILE A 247 -11.55 25.42 1.37
CA ILE A 247 -11.37 24.00 1.03
C ILE A 247 -11.89 23.67 -0.37
N LEU A 248 -13.01 24.28 -0.79
CA LEU A 248 -13.61 23.97 -2.08
C LEU A 248 -12.87 24.65 -3.24
N PRO A 249 -12.39 23.88 -4.25
CA PRO A 249 -11.70 24.42 -5.41
C PRO A 249 -12.65 25.30 -6.24
N THR A 250 -12.08 26.21 -7.01
CA THR A 250 -12.87 27.03 -7.95
C THR A 250 -13.20 26.23 -9.21
N LYS A 251 -14.20 26.67 -9.98
CA LYS A 251 -14.50 26.08 -11.29
C LYS A 251 -13.29 26.14 -12.25
N SER A 252 -12.47 27.18 -12.11
CA SER A 252 -11.22 27.31 -12.87
C SER A 252 -10.24 26.21 -12.48
N ASP A 253 -10.06 25.96 -11.18
CA ASP A 253 -9.16 24.92 -10.67
C ASP A 253 -9.57 23.53 -11.18
N LEU A 254 -10.87 23.23 -11.19
CA LEU A 254 -11.41 21.97 -11.72
C LEU A 254 -11.17 21.84 -13.23
N LYS A 255 -11.35 22.92 -13.99
CA LYS A 255 -11.13 22.89 -15.44
C LYS A 255 -9.65 22.73 -15.78
N GLU A 256 -8.76 23.39 -15.03
CA GLU A 256 -7.31 23.31 -15.21
C GLU A 256 -6.74 21.95 -14.79
N SER A 257 -7.32 21.32 -13.77
CA SER A 257 -6.90 19.99 -13.28
C SER A 257 -7.46 18.81 -14.07
N ALA A 258 -8.58 18.94 -14.77
CA ALA A 258 -9.22 17.81 -15.47
C ALA A 258 -8.29 17.07 -16.47
N GLY A 259 -7.53 17.83 -17.27
CA GLY A 259 -6.54 17.27 -18.20
C GLY A 259 -5.38 16.54 -17.50
N PRO A 260 -4.69 17.20 -16.55
CA PRO A 260 -3.67 16.58 -15.71
C PRO A 260 -4.15 15.32 -14.99
N ILE A 261 -5.35 15.33 -14.41
CA ILE A 261 -5.96 14.17 -13.74
C ILE A 261 -6.12 13.02 -14.73
N ALA A 262 -6.74 13.26 -15.89
CA ALA A 262 -6.96 12.20 -16.88
C ALA A 262 -5.65 11.56 -17.36
N ARG A 263 -4.63 12.37 -17.69
CA ARG A 263 -3.31 11.87 -18.11
C ARG A 263 -2.59 11.14 -16.97
N GLY A 264 -2.61 11.70 -15.77
CA GLY A 264 -2.00 11.11 -14.58
C GLY A 264 -2.63 9.76 -14.24
N SER A 265 -3.97 9.66 -14.26
CA SER A 265 -4.70 8.42 -14.01
C SER A 265 -4.31 7.31 -14.99
N LEU A 266 -4.28 7.62 -16.30
CA LEU A 266 -3.93 6.63 -17.32
C LEU A 266 -2.44 6.22 -17.24
N LEU A 267 -1.55 7.20 -17.12
CA LEU A 267 -0.11 6.92 -16.99
C LEU A 267 0.17 6.10 -15.73
N GLY A 268 -0.41 6.51 -14.61
CA GLY A 268 -0.31 5.80 -13.33
C GLY A 268 -0.80 4.37 -13.44
N PHE A 269 -1.98 4.16 -14.02
CA PHE A 269 -2.54 2.82 -14.25
C PHE A 269 -1.57 1.91 -15.00
N PHE A 270 -1.05 2.33 -16.15
CA PHE A 270 -0.14 1.50 -16.95
C PHE A 270 1.19 1.24 -16.24
N ILE A 271 1.73 2.23 -15.53
CA ILE A 271 2.94 2.04 -14.73
C ILE A 271 2.67 1.09 -13.55
N GLY A 272 1.51 1.18 -12.91
CA GLY A 272 1.14 0.32 -11.78
C GLY A 272 0.97 -1.15 -12.17
N VAL A 273 0.47 -1.41 -13.38
CA VAL A 273 0.36 -2.78 -13.92
C VAL A 273 1.75 -3.42 -14.10
N LEU A 274 2.79 -2.62 -14.34
CA LEU A 274 4.16 -3.12 -14.45
C LEU A 274 4.72 -3.48 -13.07
N PRO A 275 5.11 -4.75 -12.82
CA PRO A 275 5.69 -5.14 -11.55
C PRO A 275 6.94 -4.31 -11.21
N GLY A 276 7.05 -3.87 -9.96
CA GLY A 276 8.23 -3.17 -9.46
C GLY A 276 8.36 -1.69 -9.84
N ALA A 277 7.62 -1.18 -10.82
CA ALA A 277 7.71 0.23 -11.20
C ALA A 277 7.14 1.16 -10.10
N GLY A 278 6.07 0.72 -9.45
CA GLY A 278 5.51 1.35 -8.26
C GLY A 278 4.95 2.76 -8.45
N ALA A 279 4.31 3.27 -7.40
CA ALA A 279 3.64 4.57 -7.44
C ALA A 279 4.62 5.76 -7.49
N THR A 280 5.85 5.58 -6.99
CA THR A 280 6.87 6.64 -6.98
C THR A 280 7.32 7.03 -8.38
N LEU A 281 7.66 6.05 -9.23
CA LEU A 281 8.02 6.34 -10.63
C LEU A 281 6.84 6.93 -11.39
N ALA A 282 5.62 6.45 -11.12
CA ALA A 282 4.41 7.00 -11.72
C ALA A 282 4.23 8.49 -11.42
N SER A 283 4.36 8.91 -10.16
CA SER A 283 4.29 10.31 -9.75
C SER A 283 5.34 11.17 -10.45
N PHE A 284 6.60 10.71 -10.48
CA PHE A 284 7.70 11.46 -11.12
C PHE A 284 7.51 11.59 -12.63
N PHE A 285 7.19 10.50 -13.33
CA PHE A 285 6.96 10.55 -14.77
C PHE A 285 5.75 11.41 -15.14
N SER A 286 4.68 11.35 -14.34
CA SER A 286 3.50 12.21 -14.52
C SER A 286 3.85 13.69 -14.42
N TYR A 287 4.66 14.07 -13.42
CA TYR A 287 5.14 15.43 -13.26
C TYR A 287 6.00 15.92 -14.44
N ILE A 288 6.95 15.08 -14.88
CA ILE A 288 7.83 15.40 -16.01
C ILE A 288 7.02 15.55 -17.29
N LEU A 289 6.08 14.63 -17.54
CA LEU A 289 5.19 14.66 -18.70
C LEU A 289 4.35 15.94 -18.71
N GLU A 290 3.74 16.27 -17.58
CA GLU A 290 2.87 17.44 -17.45
C GLU A 290 3.65 18.74 -17.60
N LYS A 291 4.87 18.81 -17.05
CA LYS A 291 5.79 19.94 -17.27
C LYS A 291 6.17 20.09 -18.74
N LYS A 292 6.40 18.99 -19.45
CA LYS A 292 6.78 18.99 -20.88
C LYS A 292 5.64 19.43 -21.80
N ILE A 293 4.40 19.05 -21.47
CA ILE A 293 3.20 19.36 -22.29
C ILE A 293 2.64 20.75 -21.96
N SER A 294 2.89 21.25 -20.75
CA SER A 294 2.36 22.54 -20.32
C SER A 294 2.83 23.70 -21.21
N LYS A 295 1.91 24.63 -21.47
CA LYS A 295 2.22 25.92 -22.10
C LYS A 295 3.04 26.84 -21.19
N HIS A 296 3.06 26.55 -19.88
CA HIS A 296 3.71 27.33 -18.83
C HIS A 296 4.60 26.44 -17.95
N PRO A 297 5.68 25.83 -18.48
CA PRO A 297 6.58 24.96 -17.73
C PRO A 297 7.30 25.68 -16.57
N GLU A 298 7.40 27.00 -16.62
CA GLU A 298 8.02 27.84 -15.60
C GLU A 298 7.25 27.86 -14.27
N LYS A 299 5.95 27.53 -14.28
CA LYS A 299 5.09 27.55 -13.09
C LYS A 299 5.24 26.30 -12.20
N PHE A 300 5.88 25.25 -12.71
CA PHE A 300 6.14 24.02 -11.97
C PHE A 300 7.19 24.26 -10.88
N GLY A 301 6.89 23.85 -9.65
CA GLY A 301 7.66 24.16 -8.45
C GLY A 301 7.32 25.53 -7.85
N GLN A 302 6.33 26.25 -8.40
CA GLN A 302 5.85 27.53 -7.90
C GLN A 302 4.40 27.48 -7.41
N GLY A 303 3.78 26.29 -7.40
CA GLY A 303 2.40 26.08 -6.95
C GLY A 303 1.39 25.98 -8.08
N THR A 304 1.75 25.31 -9.18
CA THR A 304 0.77 25.02 -10.26
C THR A 304 -0.12 23.83 -9.90
N ILE A 305 -1.42 23.93 -10.23
CA ILE A 305 -2.42 22.89 -9.95
C ILE A 305 -2.05 21.59 -10.66
N ALA A 306 -1.54 21.68 -11.89
CA ALA A 306 -1.15 20.52 -12.68
C ALA A 306 -0.02 19.71 -12.00
N GLY A 307 0.86 20.37 -11.26
CA GLY A 307 1.95 19.77 -10.49
C GLY A 307 1.51 19.05 -9.21
N VAL A 308 0.24 19.18 -8.82
CA VAL A 308 -0.40 18.41 -7.74
C VAL A 308 -1.33 17.35 -8.34
N ALA A 309 -2.17 17.77 -9.29
CA ALA A 309 -3.20 16.93 -9.89
C ALA A 309 -2.61 15.71 -10.64
N ALA A 310 -1.60 15.91 -11.48
CA ALA A 310 -1.05 14.83 -12.29
C ALA A 310 -0.28 13.79 -11.44
N PRO A 311 0.61 14.18 -10.50
CA PRO A 311 1.32 13.22 -9.68
C PRO A 311 0.41 12.45 -8.73
N GLU A 312 -0.58 13.11 -8.10
CA GLU A 312 -1.49 12.41 -7.17
C GLU A 312 -2.44 11.45 -7.90
N SER A 313 -2.92 11.82 -9.09
CA SER A 313 -3.64 10.88 -9.95
C SER A 313 -2.74 9.72 -10.39
N ALA A 314 -1.48 9.96 -10.72
CA ALA A 314 -0.57 8.89 -11.11
C ALA A 314 -0.21 7.95 -9.95
N ASN A 315 0.01 8.50 -8.75
CA ASN A 315 0.23 7.75 -7.52
C ASN A 315 -0.91 6.76 -7.27
N ASN A 316 -2.15 7.26 -7.23
CA ASN A 316 -3.32 6.44 -6.93
C ASN A 316 -3.71 5.52 -8.09
N GLY A 317 -3.47 5.97 -9.34
CA GLY A 317 -3.64 5.13 -10.52
C GLY A 317 -2.69 3.93 -10.50
N ALA A 318 -1.44 4.16 -10.13
CA ALA A 318 -0.45 3.09 -9.99
C ALA A 318 -0.79 2.15 -8.83
N SER A 319 -1.27 2.68 -7.70
CA SER A 319 -1.67 1.87 -6.56
C SER A 319 -2.84 0.92 -6.88
N GLY A 320 -3.83 1.40 -7.65
CA GLY A 320 -4.90 0.54 -8.17
C GLY A 320 -4.43 -0.43 -9.26
N GLY A 321 -3.56 0.03 -10.18
CA GLY A 321 -2.96 -0.80 -11.23
C GLY A 321 -2.14 -1.97 -10.67
N ALA A 322 -1.43 -1.75 -9.55
CA ALA A 322 -0.62 -2.77 -8.88
C ALA A 322 -1.43 -3.95 -8.30
N MET A 323 -2.76 -3.79 -8.13
CA MET A 323 -3.64 -4.90 -7.74
C MET A 323 -3.87 -5.89 -8.88
N ILE A 324 -3.76 -5.46 -10.13
CA ILE A 324 -4.01 -6.33 -11.28
C ILE A 324 -3.05 -7.53 -11.28
N PRO A 325 -1.71 -7.34 -11.35
CA PRO A 325 -0.80 -8.47 -11.34
C PRO A 325 -0.84 -9.23 -10.00
N LEU A 326 -1.14 -8.57 -8.88
CA LEU A 326 -1.28 -9.24 -7.59
C LEU A 326 -2.42 -10.26 -7.62
N LEU A 327 -3.62 -9.83 -8.00
CA LEU A 327 -4.81 -10.65 -7.94
C LEU A 327 -4.86 -11.68 -9.07
N THR A 328 -4.35 -11.33 -10.26
CA THR A 328 -4.45 -12.21 -11.45
C THR A 328 -3.24 -13.11 -11.63
N LEU A 329 -2.03 -12.67 -11.30
CA LEU A 329 -0.79 -13.42 -11.55
C LEU A 329 -0.09 -13.87 -10.26
N GLY A 330 -0.53 -13.40 -9.10
CA GLY A 330 0.17 -13.63 -7.83
C GLY A 330 1.48 -12.86 -7.72
N ILE A 331 1.65 -11.76 -8.48
CA ILE A 331 2.88 -10.97 -8.49
C ILE A 331 2.58 -9.56 -7.95
N PRO A 332 3.18 -9.16 -6.83
CA PRO A 332 2.95 -7.83 -6.29
C PRO A 332 3.63 -6.75 -7.15
N GLY A 333 2.89 -5.67 -7.42
CA GLY A 333 3.39 -4.51 -8.16
C GLY A 333 4.21 -3.53 -7.32
N SER A 334 4.08 -3.59 -5.99
CA SER A 334 4.76 -2.73 -5.01
C SER A 334 5.03 -3.46 -3.68
N GLY A 335 5.86 -2.87 -2.81
CA GLY A 335 6.12 -3.41 -1.47
C GLY A 335 4.85 -3.59 -0.64
N THR A 336 3.90 -2.64 -0.68
CA THR A 336 2.63 -2.77 0.04
C THR A 336 1.78 -3.90 -0.52
N THR A 337 1.74 -4.08 -1.84
CA THR A 337 1.03 -5.23 -2.43
C THR A 337 1.68 -6.57 -2.09
N ALA A 338 2.98 -6.62 -1.82
CA ALA A 338 3.64 -7.83 -1.33
C ALA A 338 3.19 -8.16 0.11
N ILE A 339 2.94 -7.14 0.94
CA ILE A 339 2.37 -7.35 2.28
C ILE A 339 0.93 -7.85 2.17
N LEU A 340 0.13 -7.28 1.26
CA LEU A 340 -1.24 -7.74 0.98
C LEU A 340 -1.27 -9.17 0.42
N MET A 341 -0.29 -9.55 -0.42
CA MET A 341 -0.10 -10.91 -0.89
C MET A 341 0.13 -11.88 0.28
N GLY A 342 1.06 -11.54 1.17
CA GLY A 342 1.32 -12.36 2.35
C GLY A 342 0.13 -12.44 3.30
N ALA A 343 -0.67 -11.37 3.40
CA ALA A 343 -1.94 -11.40 4.14
C ALA A 343 -2.96 -12.35 3.49
N LEU A 344 -3.13 -12.33 2.17
CA LEU A 344 -4.00 -13.27 1.45
C LEU A 344 -3.59 -14.72 1.73
N ILE A 345 -2.29 -15.02 1.61
CA ILE A 345 -1.74 -16.36 1.87
C ILE A 345 -1.92 -16.76 3.34
N MET A 346 -1.79 -15.83 4.29
CA MET A 346 -2.05 -16.08 5.71
C MET A 346 -3.50 -16.53 5.97
N TYR A 347 -4.46 -16.08 5.17
CA TYR A 347 -5.85 -16.52 5.21
C TYR A 347 -6.12 -17.75 4.32
N ASN A 348 -5.08 -18.45 3.85
CA ASN A 348 -5.17 -19.55 2.89
C ASN A 348 -5.85 -19.17 1.56
N VAL A 349 -5.76 -17.91 1.16
CA VAL A 349 -6.24 -17.43 -0.14
C VAL A 349 -5.03 -17.22 -1.03
N GLN A 350 -4.83 -18.11 -2.01
CA GLN A 350 -3.71 -18.02 -2.95
C GLN A 350 -4.02 -16.96 -4.04
N PRO A 351 -3.28 -15.86 -4.14
CA PRO A 351 -3.45 -14.90 -5.23
C PRO A 351 -2.95 -15.50 -6.54
N GLY A 352 -3.61 -15.19 -7.66
CA GLY A 352 -3.25 -15.74 -8.97
C GLY A 352 -4.47 -16.11 -9.80
N PRO A 353 -4.29 -16.87 -10.89
CA PRO A 353 -5.34 -17.03 -11.89
C PRO A 353 -6.58 -17.76 -11.38
N LEU A 354 -6.40 -18.66 -10.42
CA LEU A 354 -7.46 -19.43 -9.78
C LEU A 354 -8.23 -18.64 -8.72
N LEU A 355 -7.74 -17.48 -8.28
CA LEU A 355 -8.36 -16.68 -7.21
C LEU A 355 -9.83 -16.35 -7.51
N PHE A 356 -10.12 -16.01 -8.77
CA PHE A 356 -11.45 -15.60 -9.21
C PHE A 356 -12.44 -16.77 -9.33
N ASP A 357 -11.92 -18.00 -9.42
CA ASP A 357 -12.72 -19.23 -9.52
C ASP A 357 -12.89 -19.90 -8.15
N GLU A 358 -11.81 -19.99 -7.35
CA GLU A 358 -11.79 -20.66 -6.05
C GLU A 358 -12.29 -19.77 -4.90
N HIS A 359 -12.04 -18.46 -4.96
CA HIS A 359 -12.42 -17.50 -3.93
C HIS A 359 -13.11 -16.25 -4.51
N PRO A 360 -14.21 -16.42 -5.29
CA PRO A 360 -14.88 -15.33 -5.98
C PRO A 360 -15.39 -14.25 -5.01
N ALA A 361 -15.86 -14.64 -3.82
CA ALA A 361 -16.33 -13.71 -2.80
C ALA A 361 -15.21 -12.79 -2.27
N VAL A 362 -13.99 -13.32 -2.13
CA VAL A 362 -12.83 -12.53 -1.70
C VAL A 362 -12.36 -11.62 -2.84
N ALA A 363 -12.20 -12.16 -4.05
CA ALA A 363 -11.69 -11.44 -5.21
C ALA A 363 -12.62 -10.28 -5.63
N TRP A 364 -13.88 -10.60 -5.93
CA TRP A 364 -14.85 -9.60 -6.38
C TRP A 364 -15.36 -8.74 -5.23
N GLY A 365 -15.44 -9.29 -4.01
CA GLY A 365 -15.77 -8.51 -2.81
C GLY A 365 -14.72 -7.43 -2.53
N LEU A 366 -13.43 -7.74 -2.69
CA LEU A 366 -12.33 -6.77 -2.61
C LEU A 366 -12.45 -5.71 -3.71
N ILE A 367 -12.62 -6.10 -4.97
CA ILE A 367 -12.73 -5.15 -6.08
C ILE A 367 -13.91 -4.20 -5.86
N ALA A 368 -15.07 -4.72 -5.49
CA ALA A 368 -16.26 -3.93 -5.20
C ALA A 368 -16.06 -3.01 -3.97
N SER A 369 -15.41 -3.50 -2.91
CA SER A 369 -15.10 -2.68 -1.74
C SER A 369 -14.14 -1.55 -2.07
N MET A 370 -13.24 -1.72 -3.04
CA MET A 370 -12.33 -0.67 -3.49
C MET A 370 -13.07 0.47 -4.20
N PHE A 371 -14.15 0.19 -4.93
CA PHE A 371 -15.03 1.25 -5.46
C PHE A 371 -15.68 2.05 -4.32
N ILE A 372 -16.27 1.34 -3.36
CA ILE A 372 -16.93 1.94 -2.18
C ILE A 372 -15.91 2.73 -1.35
N GLY A 373 -14.73 2.17 -1.12
CA GLY A 373 -13.65 2.75 -0.36
C GLY A 373 -13.13 4.05 -0.99
N ASN A 374 -12.99 4.12 -2.32
CA ASN A 374 -12.64 5.37 -3.00
C ASN A 374 -13.69 6.46 -2.79
N VAL A 375 -14.98 6.10 -2.84
CA VAL A 375 -16.07 7.05 -2.54
C VAL A 375 -16.00 7.51 -1.07
N MET A 376 -15.81 6.58 -0.12
CA MET A 376 -15.63 6.90 1.29
C MET A 376 -14.42 7.80 1.51
N LEU A 377 -13.28 7.53 0.86
CA LEU A 377 -12.07 8.33 0.96
C LEU A 377 -12.30 9.75 0.46
N LEU A 378 -12.98 9.95 -0.67
CA LEU A 378 -13.31 11.27 -1.17
C LEU A 378 -14.21 12.03 -0.17
N ILE A 379 -15.23 11.35 0.37
CA ILE A 379 -16.17 11.92 1.35
C ILE A 379 -15.48 12.23 2.67
N LEU A 380 -14.50 11.43 3.11
CA LEU A 380 -13.80 11.61 4.38
C LEU A 380 -12.68 12.65 4.27
N ASN A 381 -11.85 12.57 3.24
CA ASN A 381 -10.69 13.44 3.09
C ASN A 381 -11.08 14.92 2.94
N MET A 382 -12.17 15.24 2.26
CA MET A 382 -12.61 16.63 2.05
C MET A 382 -13.02 17.38 3.33
N PRO A 383 -13.93 16.87 4.19
CA PRO A 383 -14.33 17.53 5.44
C PRO A 383 -13.34 17.30 6.60
N LEU A 384 -12.68 16.14 6.66
CA LEU A 384 -11.80 15.79 7.78
C LEU A 384 -10.37 16.32 7.64
N VAL A 385 -10.03 17.07 6.58
CA VAL A 385 -8.71 17.73 6.45
C VAL A 385 -8.27 18.39 7.75
N LYS A 386 -9.17 19.16 8.40
CA LYS A 386 -8.84 19.87 9.65
C LYS A 386 -8.57 18.92 10.81
N LEU A 387 -9.23 17.77 10.84
CA LEU A 387 -8.98 16.72 11.83
C LEU A 387 -7.64 16.04 11.55
N PHE A 388 -7.37 15.66 10.30
CA PHE A 388 -6.10 15.07 9.89
C PHE A 388 -4.92 16.01 10.16
N ALA A 389 -5.07 17.32 9.91
CA ALA A 389 -4.07 18.31 10.26
C ALA A 389 -3.75 18.35 11.77
N LYS A 390 -4.73 18.07 12.64
CA LYS A 390 -4.48 17.89 14.08
C LYS A 390 -3.80 16.57 14.40
N ILE A 391 -4.07 15.49 13.65
CA ILE A 391 -3.36 14.22 13.82
C ILE A 391 -1.87 14.41 13.58
N ILE A 392 -1.48 15.23 12.60
CA ILE A 392 -0.05 15.54 12.37
C ILE A 392 0.61 16.22 13.58
N GLN A 393 -0.15 17.03 14.32
CA GLN A 393 0.33 17.68 15.55
C GLN A 393 0.39 16.73 16.74
N THR A 394 -0.04 15.47 16.60
CA THR A 394 0.00 14.50 17.69
C THR A 394 1.46 14.22 18.05
N PRO A 395 1.86 14.44 19.31
CA PRO A 395 3.23 14.21 19.72
C PRO A 395 3.67 12.76 19.49
N THR A 396 4.80 12.57 18.80
CA THR A 396 5.40 11.24 18.54
C THR A 396 5.62 10.43 19.81
N LYS A 397 5.81 11.09 20.96
CA LYS A 397 5.90 10.46 22.29
C LYS A 397 4.70 9.59 22.69
N TYR A 398 3.51 9.77 22.10
CA TYR A 398 2.35 8.92 22.35
C TYR A 398 2.15 7.88 21.25
N LEU A 399 2.43 8.25 20.01
CA LEU A 399 2.23 7.40 18.84
C LEU A 399 3.17 6.19 18.84
N LEU A 400 4.46 6.41 19.08
CA LEU A 400 5.48 5.36 19.00
C LEU A 400 5.26 4.25 20.05
N PRO A 401 4.99 4.55 21.34
CA PRO A 401 4.65 3.51 22.32
C PRO A 401 3.36 2.75 21.97
N LEU A 402 2.37 3.43 21.38
CA LEU A 402 1.12 2.78 20.96
C LEU A 402 1.37 1.77 19.84
N ILE A 403 2.20 2.11 18.84
CA ILE A 403 2.55 1.20 17.75
C ILE A 403 3.30 -0.02 18.28
N ILE A 404 4.25 0.18 19.20
CA ILE A 404 4.97 -0.91 19.86
C ILE A 404 3.99 -1.82 20.59
N ALA A 405 3.07 -1.25 21.38
CA ALA A 405 2.05 -2.01 22.10
C ALA A 405 1.19 -2.82 21.14
N ILE A 406 0.61 -2.20 20.11
CA ILE A 406 -0.23 -2.88 19.10
C ILE A 406 0.56 -4.00 18.41
N SER A 407 1.83 -3.78 18.06
CA SER A 407 2.68 -4.77 17.39
C SER A 407 2.94 -5.99 18.28
N VAL A 408 3.35 -5.75 19.54
CA VAL A 408 3.68 -6.82 20.49
C VAL A 408 2.43 -7.61 20.90
N PHE A 409 1.37 -6.91 21.31
CA PHE A 409 0.11 -7.55 21.68
C PHE A 409 -0.54 -8.24 20.48
N GLY A 410 -0.48 -7.63 19.30
CA GLY A 410 -1.05 -8.18 18.08
C GLY A 410 -0.38 -9.48 17.64
N VAL A 411 0.96 -9.50 17.58
CA VAL A 411 1.71 -10.72 17.25
C VAL A 411 1.44 -11.82 18.27
N TYR A 412 1.45 -11.48 19.56
CA TYR A 412 1.18 -12.46 20.61
C TYR A 412 -0.26 -12.98 20.57
N ALA A 413 -1.24 -12.14 20.24
CA ALA A 413 -2.64 -12.54 20.14
C ALA A 413 -2.91 -13.52 18.99
N VAL A 414 -2.18 -13.40 17.88
CA VAL A 414 -2.33 -14.30 16.73
C VAL A 414 -1.52 -15.58 16.91
N GLN A 415 -0.23 -15.46 17.25
CA GLN A 415 0.66 -16.62 17.28
C GLN A 415 0.63 -17.37 18.60
N VAL A 416 0.26 -16.69 19.70
CA VAL A 416 0.20 -17.28 21.05
C VAL A 416 1.53 -17.92 21.47
N THR A 417 2.66 -17.40 20.96
CA THR A 417 4.00 -17.83 21.37
C THR A 417 4.88 -16.64 21.76
N THR A 418 5.74 -16.85 22.76
CA THR A 418 6.77 -15.86 23.13
C THR A 418 7.92 -15.84 22.12
N PHE A 419 8.14 -16.94 21.41
CA PHE A 419 9.14 -17.02 20.34
C PHE A 419 8.88 -15.97 19.27
N ASP A 420 7.64 -15.82 18.83
CA ASP A 420 7.24 -14.80 17.85
C ASP A 420 7.42 -13.37 18.37
N VAL A 421 7.29 -13.13 19.67
CA VAL A 421 7.56 -11.81 20.26
C VAL A 421 9.06 -11.48 20.21
N PHE A 422 9.93 -12.45 20.49
CA PHE A 422 11.38 -12.26 20.33
C PHE A 422 11.77 -12.11 18.86
N LEU A 423 11.15 -12.89 17.98
CA LEU A 423 11.35 -12.81 16.54
C LEU A 423 10.93 -11.44 16.00
N LEU A 424 9.77 -10.93 16.43
CA LEU A 424 9.28 -9.59 16.14
C LEU A 424 10.31 -8.52 16.51
N LEU A 425 10.87 -8.59 17.73
CA LEU A 425 11.88 -7.64 18.19
C LEU A 425 13.19 -7.75 17.39
N ALA A 426 13.62 -8.98 17.08
CA ALA A 426 14.81 -9.22 16.28
C ALA A 426 14.66 -8.64 14.86
N PHE A 427 13.52 -8.89 14.20
CA PHE A 427 13.21 -8.31 12.90
C PHE A 427 12.94 -6.79 12.98
N GLY A 428 12.47 -6.27 14.11
CA GLY A 428 12.41 -4.82 14.35
C GLY A 428 13.78 -4.17 14.35
N LEU A 429 14.74 -4.73 15.09
CA LEU A 429 16.11 -4.24 15.12
C LEU A 429 16.80 -4.41 13.76
N LEU A 430 16.59 -5.54 13.09
CA LEU A 430 17.10 -5.80 11.75
C LEU A 430 16.50 -4.83 10.74
N GLY A 431 15.19 -4.59 10.77
CA GLY A 431 14.49 -3.66 9.89
C GLY A 431 15.02 -2.24 10.05
N TYR A 432 15.22 -1.79 11.29
CA TYR A 432 15.89 -0.53 11.59
C TYR A 432 17.30 -0.48 10.97
N TRP A 433 18.14 -1.48 11.25
CA TRP A 433 19.52 -1.51 10.76
C TRP A 433 19.59 -1.51 9.22
N LEU A 434 18.73 -2.29 8.56
CA LEU A 434 18.64 -2.36 7.10
C LEU A 434 18.20 -1.02 6.50
N ALA A 435 17.16 -0.42 7.05
CA ALA A 435 16.65 0.87 6.60
C ALA A 435 17.69 1.99 6.76
N GLU A 436 18.40 2.00 7.88
CA GLU A 436 19.49 2.96 8.16
C GLU A 436 20.61 2.87 7.12
N HIS A 437 20.90 1.68 6.63
CA HIS A 437 21.94 1.44 5.63
C HIS A 437 21.40 1.43 4.18
N ASP A 438 20.22 2.01 3.91
CA ASP A 438 19.60 2.07 2.58
C ASP A 438 19.37 0.69 1.91
N TYR A 439 19.14 -0.37 2.69
CA TYR A 439 18.69 -1.66 2.15
C TYR A 439 17.15 -1.66 2.01
N PRO A 440 16.60 -1.90 0.81
CA PRO A 440 15.15 -1.88 0.63
C PRO A 440 14.52 -3.11 1.28
N LEU A 441 13.53 -2.89 2.15
CA LEU A 441 12.85 -3.98 2.88
C LEU A 441 11.83 -4.74 2.01
N ALA A 442 11.23 -4.07 1.02
CA ALA A 442 10.20 -4.66 0.17
C ALA A 442 10.68 -5.92 -0.60
N PRO A 443 11.87 -5.95 -1.23
CA PRO A 443 12.38 -7.17 -1.85
C PRO A 443 12.64 -8.34 -0.90
N LEU A 444 13.02 -8.09 0.37
CA LEU A 444 13.13 -9.14 1.40
C LEU A 444 11.78 -9.82 1.61
N VAL A 445 10.75 -9.02 1.91
CA VAL A 445 9.42 -9.56 2.20
C VAL A 445 8.81 -10.23 0.98
N LEU A 446 9.07 -9.69 -0.21
CA LEU A 446 8.69 -10.34 -1.45
C LEU A 446 9.33 -11.73 -1.60
N GLY A 447 10.65 -11.83 -1.38
CA GLY A 447 11.36 -13.11 -1.42
C GLY A 447 10.84 -14.09 -0.37
N LEU A 448 10.51 -13.59 0.84
CA LEU A 448 9.96 -14.41 1.92
C LEU A 448 8.60 -15.03 1.55
N VAL A 449 7.72 -14.26 0.91
CA VAL A 449 6.37 -14.70 0.54
C VAL A 449 6.40 -15.62 -0.69
N LEU A 450 7.15 -15.24 -1.74
CA LEU A 450 7.21 -16.00 -2.99
C LEU A 450 8.07 -17.27 -2.90
N GLY A 451 8.99 -17.35 -1.94
CA GLY A 451 9.87 -18.50 -1.78
C GLY A 451 9.29 -19.66 -0.96
N ARG A 452 8.00 -19.63 -0.59
CA ARG A 452 7.32 -20.65 0.22
C ARG A 452 6.57 -21.69 -0.62
#